data_AF-A0A4V6E231-F1
#
_entry.id   AF-A0A4V6E231-F1
#
_cell.length_a   1.000
_cell.length_b   1.000
_cell.length_c   1.000
_cell.angle_alpha   90.00
_cell.angle_beta   90.00
_cell.angle_gamma   90.00
#
_symmetry.space_group_name_H-M   'P 1'
#
loop_
_entity.id
_entity.type
_entity.pdbx_description
1 polymer ?
#
loop_
_entity_poly.entity_id
_entity_poly.type
_entity_poly.pdbx_seq_one_letter_code
_entity_poly.pdbx_strand_id
1 'polypeptide(L)'
;MGVKTDTGQFECPACSRRFETHSGLKQHHSQIHGERGEYPWNAAKIDGVVTLTCDWCGEEYQRRPTQASGSKYCSTSCQMKKRSANDEFASGEDHPNWKGGVSKIRERVLDRDDHTCQRCGCAVESENRSSQRSAEVHHLIPRAAGGPDALANLITLCLRCHKEAHSTMSKLHETNSELLQELRETACDDGDD
;
A
#
# COMPACT_ATOMS: atom_id res chain seq x y z
N MET A 1 -30.51 0.45 34.53
CA MET A 1 -30.84 0.67 33.11
C MET A 1 -30.39 2.08 32.71
N GLY A 2 -29.38 2.20 31.85
CA GLY A 2 -28.90 3.52 31.40
C GLY A 2 -29.75 4.02 30.22
N VAL A 3 -30.46 5.13 30.42
CA VAL A 3 -31.18 5.85 29.36
C VAL A 3 -30.12 6.48 28.45
N LYS A 4 -29.91 5.91 27.27
CA LYS A 4 -29.01 6.49 26.26
C LYS A 4 -29.70 7.70 25.65
N THR A 5 -29.15 8.88 25.87
CA THR A 5 -29.61 10.14 25.27
C THR A 5 -29.37 10.12 23.76
N ASP A 6 -30.41 10.44 23.00
CA ASP A 6 -30.49 10.36 21.54
C ASP A 6 -29.81 11.59 20.88
N THR A 7 -28.48 11.68 20.93
CA THR A 7 -27.71 12.87 20.50
C THR A 7 -27.04 12.74 19.12
N GLY A 8 -27.39 11.72 18.32
CA GLY A 8 -26.75 11.52 17.01
C GLY A 8 -27.21 12.54 15.95
N GLN A 9 -26.27 13.08 15.17
CA GLN A 9 -26.54 14.06 14.10
C GLN A 9 -27.28 13.45 12.89
N PHE A 10 -27.12 12.15 12.63
CA PHE A 10 -27.64 11.48 11.44
C PHE A 10 -28.77 10.51 11.81
N GLU A 11 -29.98 10.77 11.34
CA GLU A 11 -31.17 9.96 11.64
C GLU A 11 -31.48 8.96 10.51
N CYS A 12 -31.79 7.71 10.88
CA CYS A 12 -32.21 6.67 9.95
C CYS A 12 -33.66 6.89 9.49
N PRO A 13 -33.94 7.00 8.18
CA PRO A 13 -35.30 7.26 7.68
C PRO A 13 -36.24 6.07 7.86
N ALA A 14 -35.70 4.85 8.02
CA ALA A 14 -36.48 3.63 8.14
C ALA A 14 -36.86 3.27 9.58
N CYS A 15 -36.12 3.76 10.59
CA CYS A 15 -36.37 3.42 12.00
C CYS A 15 -36.07 4.54 13.01
N SER A 16 -35.82 5.76 12.56
CA SER A 16 -35.54 6.96 13.36
C SER A 16 -34.39 6.85 14.38
N ARG A 17 -33.54 5.80 14.28
CA ARG A 17 -32.32 5.71 15.09
C ARG A 17 -31.33 6.78 14.69
N ARG A 18 -30.71 7.44 15.68
CA ARG A 18 -29.67 8.44 15.45
C ARG A 18 -28.26 7.88 15.58
N PHE A 19 -27.35 8.42 14.76
CA PHE A 19 -25.95 8.05 14.68
C PHE A 19 -25.08 9.30 14.72
N GLU A 20 -23.90 9.22 15.36
CA GLU A 20 -22.95 10.33 15.43
C GLU A 20 -22.24 10.59 14.09
N THR A 21 -22.14 9.59 13.22
CA THR A 21 -21.44 9.69 11.93
C THR A 21 -22.28 9.14 10.78
N HIS A 22 -22.07 9.72 9.60
CA HIS A 22 -22.73 9.29 8.36
C HIS A 22 -22.36 7.84 7.98
N SER A 23 -21.13 7.42 8.24
CA SER A 23 -20.68 6.03 8.03
C SER A 23 -21.39 5.03 8.95
N GLY A 24 -21.65 5.41 10.21
CA GLY A 24 -22.41 4.60 11.16
C GLY A 24 -23.87 4.39 10.73
N LEU A 25 -24.53 5.45 10.26
CA LEU A 25 -25.87 5.35 9.67
C LEU A 25 -25.88 4.43 8.45
N LYS A 26 -24.90 4.56 7.54
CA LYS A 26 -24.81 3.73 6.32
C LYS A 26 -24.64 2.25 6.64
N GLN A 27 -23.78 1.93 7.60
CA GLN A 27 -23.56 0.55 8.05
C GLN A 27 -24.84 -0.03 8.67
N HIS A 28 -25.50 0.73 9.55
CA HIS A 28 -26.77 0.33 10.15
C HIS A 28 -27.83 0.05 9.08
N HIS A 29 -28.02 0.95 8.12
CA HIS A 29 -29.06 0.80 7.11
C HIS A 29 -28.81 -0.43 6.23
N SER A 30 -27.57 -0.65 5.80
CA SER A 30 -27.22 -1.82 5.00
C SER A 30 -27.33 -3.15 5.76
N GLN A 31 -27.07 -3.16 7.07
CA GLN A 31 -27.08 -4.40 7.88
C GLN A 31 -28.48 -4.75 8.40
N ILE A 32 -29.30 -3.75 8.71
CA ILE A 32 -30.61 -3.94 9.34
C ILE A 32 -31.75 -3.91 8.33
N HIS A 33 -31.67 -3.04 7.31
CA HIS A 33 -32.75 -2.87 6.32
C HIS A 33 -32.43 -3.52 4.96
N GLY A 34 -31.21 -4.01 4.76
CA GLY A 34 -30.84 -4.83 3.60
C GLY A 34 -30.73 -4.09 2.26
N GLU A 35 -31.18 -2.83 2.18
CA GLU A 35 -31.11 -2.02 0.96
C GLU A 35 -29.71 -1.41 0.79
N ARG A 36 -29.08 -1.72 -0.34
CA ARG A 36 -27.75 -1.24 -0.73
C ARG A 36 -27.89 -0.41 -2.01
N GLY A 37 -27.85 0.91 -1.90
CA GLY A 37 -27.64 1.80 -3.07
C GLY A 37 -28.73 2.83 -3.35
N GLU A 38 -29.98 2.59 -2.97
CA GLU A 38 -31.09 3.55 -3.17
C GLU A 38 -31.45 4.24 -1.85
N TYR A 39 -30.65 5.22 -1.44
CA TYR A 39 -30.93 6.00 -0.23
C TYR A 39 -31.53 7.37 -0.59
N PRO A 40 -32.51 7.90 0.17
CA PRO A 40 -33.10 9.22 -0.07
C PRO A 40 -32.09 10.38 -0.12
N TRP A 41 -30.94 10.28 0.56
CA TRP A 41 -29.85 11.27 0.50
C TRP A 41 -28.89 11.07 -0.68
N ASN A 42 -28.88 9.89 -1.31
CA ASN A 42 -28.19 9.68 -2.59
C ASN A 42 -29.02 10.22 -3.77
N ALA A 43 -30.31 10.53 -3.55
CA ALA A 43 -31.22 11.08 -4.55
C ALA A 43 -31.01 12.58 -4.82
N ALA A 44 -29.90 13.16 -4.38
CA ALA A 44 -29.44 14.41 -4.96
C ALA A 44 -29.08 14.13 -6.42
N LYS A 45 -30.02 14.39 -7.35
CA LYS A 45 -29.72 14.56 -8.78
C LYS A 45 -28.47 15.42 -8.85
N ILE A 46 -27.40 14.81 -9.34
CA ILE A 46 -26.13 15.50 -9.49
C ILE A 46 -26.32 16.47 -10.65
N ASP A 47 -26.59 17.75 -10.37
CA ASP A 47 -26.57 18.77 -11.42
C ASP A 47 -25.17 18.83 -12.03
N GLY A 48 -25.11 18.80 -13.37
CA GLY A 48 -23.86 18.84 -14.13
C GLY A 48 -23.13 17.51 -14.25
N VAL A 49 -23.83 16.36 -14.29
CA VAL A 49 -23.16 15.10 -14.67
C VAL A 49 -22.62 15.13 -16.10
N VAL A 50 -21.46 14.54 -16.28
CA VAL A 50 -20.87 14.25 -17.59
C VAL A 50 -21.13 12.78 -17.89
N THR A 51 -21.67 12.51 -19.07
CA THR A 51 -21.80 11.15 -19.62
C THR A 51 -20.47 10.74 -20.24
N LEU A 52 -19.99 9.55 -19.87
CA LEU A 52 -18.76 8.94 -20.34
C LEU A 52 -19.06 7.54 -20.87
N THR A 53 -18.21 7.03 -21.76
CA THR A 53 -18.29 5.65 -22.24
C THR A 53 -17.24 4.80 -21.54
N CYS A 54 -17.63 3.62 -21.07
CA CYS A 54 -16.70 2.70 -20.41
C CYS A 54 -15.75 2.04 -21.42
N ASP A 55 -14.44 2.17 -21.23
CA ASP A 55 -13.39 1.59 -22.09
C ASP A 55 -13.34 0.05 -22.08
N TRP A 56 -14.16 -0.61 -21.25
CA TRP A 56 -14.23 -2.06 -21.15
C TRP A 56 -15.54 -2.64 -21.71
N CYS A 57 -16.69 -2.21 -21.21
CA CYS A 57 -17.99 -2.76 -21.65
C CYS A 57 -18.69 -1.93 -22.74
N GLY A 58 -18.23 -0.70 -23.00
CA GLY A 58 -18.85 0.20 -23.97
C GLY A 58 -20.13 0.88 -23.49
N GLU A 59 -20.61 0.58 -22.28
CA GLU A 59 -21.82 1.22 -21.73
C GLU A 59 -21.56 2.67 -21.29
N GLU A 60 -22.59 3.50 -21.45
CA GLU A 60 -22.59 4.87 -20.97
C GLU A 60 -22.79 4.93 -19.46
N TYR A 61 -22.05 5.81 -18.79
CA TYR A 61 -22.14 6.02 -17.35
C TYR A 61 -21.91 7.48 -16.98
N GLN A 62 -22.37 7.88 -15.79
CA GLN A 62 -22.37 9.28 -15.36
C GLN A 62 -21.38 9.53 -14.22
N ARG A 63 -20.66 10.65 -14.30
CA ARG A 63 -19.77 11.15 -13.24
C ARG A 63 -19.93 12.64 -13.04
N ARG A 64 -19.56 13.14 -11.85
CA ARG A 64 -19.37 14.58 -11.61
C ARG A 64 -18.20 15.09 -12.48
N PRO A 65 -18.21 16.36 -12.94
CA PRO A 65 -17.13 16.90 -13.77
C PRO A 65 -15.76 16.76 -13.11
N THR A 66 -15.69 16.96 -11.79
CA THR A 66 -14.48 16.78 -10.97
C THR A 66 -13.92 15.35 -11.00
N GLN A 67 -14.75 14.37 -11.33
CA GLN A 67 -14.38 12.96 -11.42
C GLN A 67 -14.28 12.46 -12.86
N ALA A 68 -14.70 13.26 -13.85
CA ALA A 68 -14.74 12.85 -15.24
C ALA A 68 -13.34 12.77 -15.88
N SER A 69 -12.48 13.74 -15.58
CA SER A 69 -11.15 13.91 -16.21
C SER A 69 -10.20 12.69 -16.10
N GLY A 70 -10.46 11.77 -15.16
CA GLY A 70 -9.67 10.54 -14.98
C GLY A 70 -10.48 9.24 -15.01
N SER A 71 -11.78 9.30 -15.30
CA SER A 71 -12.64 8.12 -15.25
C SER A 71 -12.66 7.42 -16.61
N LYS A 72 -12.27 6.15 -16.63
CA LYS A 72 -12.23 5.30 -17.84
C LYS A 72 -13.21 4.12 -17.79
N TYR A 73 -13.74 3.82 -16.61
CA TYR A 73 -14.55 2.61 -16.37
C TYR A 73 -15.80 2.93 -15.57
N CYS A 74 -16.94 2.34 -15.97
CA CYS A 74 -18.23 2.55 -15.32
C CYS A 74 -18.26 2.01 -13.88
N SER A 75 -17.46 0.99 -13.57
CA SER A 75 -17.45 0.29 -12.29
C SER A 75 -16.08 -0.29 -11.95
N THR A 76 -15.85 -0.55 -10.66
CA THR A 76 -14.66 -1.27 -10.19
C THR A 76 -14.51 -2.64 -10.85
N SER A 77 -15.63 -3.32 -11.13
CA SER A 77 -15.60 -4.62 -11.80
C SER A 77 -15.12 -4.51 -13.25
N CYS A 78 -15.54 -3.48 -14.01
CA CYS A 78 -15.02 -3.24 -15.36
C CYS A 78 -13.53 -2.84 -15.35
N GLN A 79 -13.11 -2.02 -14.38
CA GLN A 79 -11.69 -1.70 -14.18
C GLN A 79 -10.86 -2.97 -13.89
N MET A 80 -11.35 -3.86 -13.03
CA MET A 80 -10.69 -5.13 -12.72
C MET A 80 -10.61 -6.05 -13.94
N LYS A 81 -11.70 -6.18 -14.72
CA LYS A 81 -11.70 -7.00 -15.94
C LYS A 81 -10.72 -6.48 -16.98
N LYS A 82 -10.64 -5.16 -17.20
CA LYS A 82 -9.62 -4.57 -18.08
C LYS A 82 -8.21 -4.86 -17.59
N ARG A 83 -7.95 -4.69 -16.28
CA ARG A 83 -6.66 -5.02 -15.66
C ARG A 83 -6.29 -6.50 -15.84
N SER A 84 -7.26 -7.41 -15.71
CA SER A 84 -7.07 -8.85 -15.93
C SER A 84 -6.92 -9.24 -17.40
N ALA A 85 -7.50 -8.49 -18.33
CA ALA A 85 -7.49 -8.81 -19.76
C ALA A 85 -6.28 -8.23 -20.51
N ASN A 86 -5.69 -7.14 -20.02
CA ASN A 86 -4.52 -6.51 -20.65
C ASN A 86 -3.18 -7.15 -20.25
N ASP A 87 -3.18 -8.19 -19.40
CA ASP A 87 -1.96 -8.74 -18.77
C ASP A 87 -1.08 -7.69 -18.06
N GLU A 88 -1.66 -6.50 -17.83
CA GLU A 88 -1.04 -5.33 -17.20
C GLU A 88 -1.17 -5.41 -15.66
N PHE A 89 -1.43 -6.61 -15.15
CA PHE A 89 -0.82 -6.95 -13.89
C PHE A 89 0.68 -6.93 -14.17
N ALA A 90 1.35 -5.88 -13.70
CA ALA A 90 2.72 -6.09 -13.29
C ALA A 90 2.64 -7.20 -12.22
N SER A 91 2.82 -8.42 -12.68
CA SER A 91 2.90 -9.67 -11.96
C SER A 91 3.98 -10.42 -12.69
N GLY A 92 5.04 -10.78 -11.98
CA GLY A 92 6.34 -11.01 -12.59
C GLY A 92 7.40 -10.16 -11.91
N GLU A 93 8.66 -10.38 -12.31
CA GLU A 93 9.90 -10.15 -11.52
C GLU A 93 10.06 -8.69 -11.08
N ASP A 94 9.42 -7.80 -11.83
CA ASP A 94 9.51 -6.35 -11.72
C ASP A 94 8.38 -5.67 -10.92
N HIS A 95 7.42 -6.40 -10.33
CA HIS A 95 6.35 -5.75 -9.57
C HIS A 95 6.77 -5.41 -8.13
N PRO A 96 6.63 -4.14 -7.68
CA PRO A 96 7.11 -3.68 -6.37
C PRO A 96 6.45 -4.36 -5.14
N ASN A 97 5.37 -5.12 -5.35
CA ASN A 97 4.70 -5.88 -4.30
C ASN A 97 4.76 -7.41 -4.52
N TRP A 98 5.61 -7.90 -5.44
CA TRP A 98 5.77 -9.34 -5.64
C TRP A 98 6.66 -9.95 -4.55
N LYS A 99 6.10 -10.90 -3.79
CA LYS A 99 6.80 -11.67 -2.76
C LYS A 99 7.79 -12.74 -3.29
N GLY A 100 8.01 -12.84 -4.61
CA GLY A 100 8.83 -13.87 -5.26
C GLY A 100 10.23 -13.46 -5.73
N GLY A 101 10.51 -12.17 -5.98
CA GLY A 101 11.87 -11.67 -6.24
C GLY A 101 12.67 -11.42 -4.97
N VAL A 102 11.97 -10.99 -3.90
CA VAL A 102 12.54 -10.79 -2.56
C VAL A 102 12.98 -12.10 -1.92
N SER A 103 12.51 -13.26 -2.41
CA SER A 103 12.84 -14.56 -1.81
C SER A 103 14.29 -14.98 -2.06
N LYS A 104 14.80 -14.86 -3.30
CA LYS A 104 16.15 -15.31 -3.65
C LYS A 104 17.23 -14.37 -3.14
N ILE A 105 17.08 -13.05 -3.33
CA ILE A 105 18.10 -12.11 -2.90
C ILE A 105 18.17 -12.01 -1.38
N ARG A 106 17.03 -12.06 -0.68
CA ARG A 106 17.02 -12.10 0.79
C ARG A 106 17.76 -13.32 1.31
N GLU A 107 17.48 -14.50 0.77
CA GLU A 107 18.17 -15.73 1.17
C GLU A 107 19.67 -15.62 0.89
N ARG A 108 20.08 -15.14 -0.30
CA ARG A 108 21.50 -14.87 -0.62
C ARG A 108 22.17 -13.89 0.34
N VAL A 109 21.48 -12.83 0.76
CA VAL A 109 22.01 -11.85 1.75
C VAL A 109 22.17 -12.52 3.11
N LEU A 110 21.16 -13.29 3.55
CA LEU A 110 21.21 -14.00 4.82
C LEU A 110 22.29 -15.08 4.83
N ASP A 111 22.46 -15.82 3.74
CA ASP A 111 23.49 -16.85 3.59
C ASP A 111 24.89 -16.22 3.57
N ARG A 112 25.09 -15.14 2.81
CA ARG A 112 26.35 -14.38 2.77
C ARG A 112 26.74 -13.89 4.16
N ASP A 113 25.76 -13.42 4.93
CA ASP A 113 25.96 -12.85 6.26
C ASP A 113 25.93 -13.91 7.37
N ASP A 114 25.95 -15.20 7.02
CA ASP A 114 25.90 -16.36 7.93
C ASP A 114 24.80 -16.23 9.00
N HIS A 115 23.62 -15.77 8.55
CA HIS A 115 22.46 -15.52 9.38
C HIS A 115 22.80 -14.71 10.66
N THR A 116 23.71 -13.75 10.52
CA THR A 116 24.24 -12.95 11.61
C THR A 116 24.03 -11.46 11.33
N CYS A 117 23.56 -10.73 12.34
CA CYS A 117 23.42 -9.28 12.26
C CYS A 117 24.80 -8.64 12.07
N GLN A 118 25.02 -7.99 10.94
CA GLN A 118 26.32 -7.41 10.58
C GLN A 118 26.68 -6.15 11.39
N ARG A 119 25.73 -5.62 12.19
CA ARG A 119 25.97 -4.49 13.08
C ARG A 119 26.36 -4.89 14.50
N CYS A 120 25.70 -5.90 15.07
CA CYS A 120 25.90 -6.28 16.48
C CYS A 120 26.41 -7.71 16.69
N GLY A 121 26.51 -8.52 15.64
CA GLY A 121 27.05 -9.87 15.68
C GLY A 121 26.11 -10.93 16.27
N CYS A 122 24.86 -10.61 16.58
CA CYS A 122 23.92 -11.62 17.06
C CYS A 122 23.40 -12.49 15.91
N ALA A 123 23.26 -13.79 16.14
CA ALA A 123 22.51 -14.68 15.24
C ALA A 123 21.06 -14.16 15.11
N VAL A 124 20.54 -14.15 13.89
CA VAL A 124 19.18 -13.71 13.59
C VAL A 124 18.21 -14.87 13.45
N GLU A 125 16.94 -14.62 13.77
CA GLU A 125 15.86 -15.60 13.78
C GLU A 125 14.93 -15.35 12.58
N SER A 126 14.74 -16.35 11.73
CA SER A 126 13.89 -16.24 10.54
C SER A 126 12.41 -16.48 10.83
N GLU A 127 12.09 -17.34 11.80
CA GLU A 127 10.70 -17.74 12.09
C GLU A 127 9.97 -16.76 13.01
N ASN A 128 10.66 -16.22 14.03
CA ASN A 128 10.02 -15.34 15.01
C ASN A 128 10.14 -13.87 14.61
N ARG A 129 9.14 -13.39 13.85
CA ARG A 129 9.04 -11.99 13.39
C ARG A 129 8.84 -10.95 14.49
N SER A 130 8.42 -11.38 15.68
CA SER A 130 8.22 -10.47 16.83
C SER A 130 9.49 -10.31 17.68
N SER A 131 10.50 -11.16 17.46
CA SER A 131 11.77 -11.15 18.18
C SER A 131 12.58 -9.91 17.83
N GLN A 132 13.30 -9.36 18.82
CA GLN A 132 14.32 -8.33 18.56
C GLN A 132 15.47 -8.86 17.70
N ARG A 133 15.62 -10.19 17.61
CA ARG A 133 16.59 -10.89 16.77
C ARG A 133 16.02 -11.28 15.41
N SER A 134 14.79 -10.88 15.07
CA SER A 134 14.23 -11.25 13.77
C SER A 134 15.11 -10.77 12.62
N ALA A 135 15.31 -11.64 11.63
CA ALA A 135 16.15 -11.40 10.47
C ALA A 135 15.53 -10.36 9.53
N GLU A 136 16.19 -9.21 9.37
CA GLU A 136 15.79 -8.15 8.46
C GLU A 136 16.89 -7.88 7.44
N VAL A 137 16.51 -7.62 6.19
CA VAL A 137 17.45 -7.18 5.15
C VAL A 137 17.23 -5.69 4.93
N HIS A 138 18.30 -4.92 5.08
CA HIS A 138 18.28 -3.46 5.03
C HIS A 138 19.04 -2.94 3.82
N HIS A 139 18.52 -1.90 3.18
CA HIS A 139 19.22 -1.17 2.14
C HIS A 139 20.21 -0.16 2.73
N LEU A 140 21.48 -0.22 2.34
CA LEU A 140 22.48 0.78 2.73
C LEU A 140 22.18 2.14 2.11
N ILE A 141 21.85 2.15 0.82
CA ILE A 141 21.30 3.29 0.09
C ILE A 141 19.78 3.14 0.08
N PRO A 142 19.01 4.05 0.70
CA PRO A 142 17.56 3.93 0.75
C PRO A 142 16.92 3.89 -0.64
N ARG A 143 15.87 3.08 -0.81
CA ARG A 143 15.07 3.06 -2.06
C ARG A 143 14.52 4.42 -2.45
N ALA A 144 14.09 5.22 -1.47
CA ALA A 144 13.62 6.60 -1.71
C ALA A 144 14.72 7.50 -2.29
N ALA A 145 15.97 7.15 -2.05
CA ALA A 145 17.16 7.77 -2.62
C ALA A 145 17.74 6.92 -3.77
N GLY A 146 16.93 6.14 -4.49
CA GLY A 146 17.37 5.42 -5.69
C GLY A 146 18.32 4.24 -5.45
N GLY A 147 18.41 3.72 -4.22
CA GLY A 147 19.24 2.55 -3.94
C GLY A 147 18.69 1.27 -4.60
N PRO A 148 19.54 0.47 -5.28
CA PRO A 148 19.11 -0.72 -6.00
C PRO A 148 18.81 -1.90 -5.06
N ASP A 149 18.08 -2.90 -5.57
CA ASP A 149 17.95 -4.23 -4.96
C ASP A 149 19.12 -5.14 -5.34
N ALA A 150 20.34 -4.64 -5.16
CA ALA A 150 21.58 -5.37 -5.44
C ALA A 150 22.14 -5.99 -4.17
N LEU A 151 22.85 -7.12 -4.29
CA LEU A 151 23.42 -7.82 -3.13
C LEU A 151 24.38 -6.90 -2.36
N ALA A 152 25.16 -6.09 -3.08
CA ALA A 152 26.07 -5.09 -2.51
C ALA A 152 25.37 -3.98 -1.72
N ASN A 153 24.11 -3.65 -2.05
CA ASN A 153 23.34 -2.62 -1.35
C ASN A 153 22.53 -3.17 -0.16
N LEU A 154 22.56 -4.48 0.07
CA LEU A 154 21.74 -5.15 1.07
C LEU A 154 22.60 -5.73 2.19
N ILE A 155 22.12 -5.61 3.44
CA ILE A 155 22.80 -6.11 4.64
C ILE A 155 21.82 -6.75 5.64
N THR A 156 22.24 -7.84 6.29
CA THR A 156 21.48 -8.51 7.34
C THR A 156 21.60 -7.77 8.67
N LEU A 157 20.46 -7.38 9.24
CA LEU A 157 20.35 -6.78 10.57
C LEU A 157 19.30 -7.51 11.40
N CYS A 158 19.48 -7.52 12.72
CA CYS A 158 18.39 -7.88 13.63
C CYS A 158 17.35 -6.74 13.70
N LEU A 159 16.09 -7.06 14.01
CA LEU A 159 15.00 -6.10 14.10
C LEU A 159 15.35 -4.86 14.95
N ARG A 160 16.08 -5.03 16.06
CA ARG A 160 16.54 -3.92 16.91
C ARG A 160 17.44 -2.95 16.12
N CYS A 161 18.52 -3.48 15.52
CA CYS A 161 19.49 -2.69 14.77
C CYS A 161 18.89 -2.09 13.49
N HIS A 162 17.96 -2.81 12.85
CA HIS A 162 17.23 -2.33 11.68
C HIS A 162 16.39 -1.09 11.99
N LYS A 163 15.63 -1.11 13.09
CA LYS A 163 14.85 0.06 13.55
C LYS A 163 15.73 1.27 13.81
N GLU A 164 16.87 1.06 14.45
CA GLU A 164 17.83 2.13 14.74
C GLU A 164 18.48 2.70 13.47
N ALA A 165 18.73 1.86 12.45
CA ALA A 165 19.20 2.34 11.15
C ALA A 165 18.16 3.27 10.50
N HIS A 166 16.87 2.88 10.47
CA HIS A 166 15.80 3.75 9.96
C HIS A 166 15.67 5.07 10.73
N SER A 167 15.82 5.04 12.06
CA SER A 167 15.73 6.26 12.87
C SER A 167 16.89 7.22 12.62
N THR A 168 18.10 6.70 12.38
CA THR A 168 19.33 7.49 12.34
C THR A 168 19.70 7.91 10.91
N MET A 169 19.34 7.09 9.92
CA MET A 169 19.83 7.23 8.54
C MET A 169 18.79 7.74 7.55
N SER A 170 17.52 7.88 7.95
CA SER A 170 16.43 8.28 7.04
C SER A 170 16.67 9.58 6.27
N LYS A 171 17.40 10.53 6.85
CA LYS A 171 17.67 11.86 6.27
C LYS A 171 19.12 12.09 5.83
N LEU A 172 20.02 11.12 6.02
CA LEU A 172 21.42 11.28 5.59
C LEU A 172 21.53 11.55 4.09
N HIS A 173 20.59 11.00 3.33
CA HIS A 173 20.50 11.18 1.89
C HIS A 173 20.12 12.62 1.46
N GLU A 174 19.55 13.41 2.38
CA GLU A 174 19.19 14.82 2.12
C GLU A 174 20.37 15.75 2.43
N THR A 175 21.28 15.34 3.31
CA THR A 175 22.37 16.18 3.84
C THR A 175 23.73 15.90 3.20
N ASN A 176 23.92 14.78 2.51
CA ASN A 176 25.20 14.39 1.90
C ASN A 176 25.02 13.88 0.46
N SER A 177 24.52 14.74 -0.43
CA SER A 177 24.16 14.35 -1.80
C SER A 177 25.32 13.81 -2.65
N GLU A 178 26.53 14.34 -2.47
CA GLU A 178 27.72 13.91 -3.23
C GLU A 178 28.15 12.49 -2.85
N LEU A 179 28.21 12.19 -1.54
CA LEU A 179 28.55 10.86 -1.03
C LEU A 179 27.55 9.78 -1.51
N LEU A 180 26.26 10.13 -1.62
CA LEU A 180 25.26 9.19 -2.13
C LEU A 180 25.45 8.85 -3.60
N GLN A 181 25.91 9.82 -4.40
CA GLN A 181 26.14 9.58 -5.82
C GLN A 181 27.27 8.56 -6.00
N GLU A 182 28.37 8.73 -5.28
CA GLU A 182 29.49 7.78 -5.26
C GLU A 182 29.05 6.38 -4.78
N LEU A 183 28.24 6.31 -3.72
CA LEU A 183 27.71 5.04 -3.22
C LEU A 183 26.80 4.34 -4.24
N ARG A 184 25.97 5.09 -4.98
CA ARG A 184 25.09 4.52 -6.01
C ARG A 184 25.89 3.89 -7.14
N GLU A 185 26.91 4.58 -7.63
CA GLU A 185 27.78 4.07 -8.70
C GLU A 185 28.43 2.75 -8.29
N THR A 186 28.89 2.66 -7.04
CA THR A 186 29.49 1.43 -6.49
C THR A 186 28.47 0.30 -6.34
N ALA A 187 27.24 0.61 -5.97
CA ALA A 187 26.19 -0.39 -5.73
C ALA A 187 25.51 -0.90 -7.01
N CYS A 188 25.74 -0.26 -8.16
CA CYS A 188 25.19 -0.65 -9.46
C CYS A 188 26.07 -1.64 -10.24
N ASP A 189 27.24 -2.03 -9.71
CA ASP A 189 28.26 -2.84 -10.40
C ASP A 189 28.16 -4.35 -10.09
N ASP A 190 26.94 -4.89 -9.94
CA ASP A 190 26.73 -6.35 -9.91
C ASP A 190 26.28 -6.79 -11.31
N GLY A 191 27.25 -7.02 -12.19
CA GLY A 191 27.04 -7.53 -13.54
C GLY A 191 26.23 -8.83 -13.57
N ASP A 192 25.30 -8.89 -14.52
CA ASP A 192 24.70 -10.11 -15.04
C ASP A 192 25.81 -11.08 -15.51
N ASP A 193 26.04 -12.16 -14.75
CA ASP A 193 26.70 -13.39 -15.22
C ASP A 193 25.89 -14.61 -14.76
#